data_AF-A0A087AH82-F1
#
_entry.id   AF-A0A087AH82-F1
#
_cell.length_a   1.000
_cell.length_b   1.000
_cell.length_c   1.000
_cell.angle_alpha   90.00
_cell.angle_beta   90.00
_cell.angle_gamma   90.00
#
_symmetry.space_group_name_H-M   'P 1'
#
loop_
_entity.id
_entity.type
_entity.pdbx_description
1 polymer ?
#
loop_
_entity_poly.entity_id
_entity_poly.type
_entity_poly.pdbx_seq_one_letter_code
_entity_poly.pdbx_strand_id
1 'polypeptide(L)'
;MTRKKPLEAEMTLIDELVVVLATLAAQMSAAVAEINDANVGAVVSIRHIARLITYISNSVAVAKASNDTPPERARIVSSLLSTLRQLESDERMQLDTRRAVSAQHELSITTATIAQVLAVVGDEEVAA
;
A
#
# COMPACT_ATOMS: atom_id res chain seq x y z
N MET A 1 10.70 42.93 9.96
CA MET A 1 10.09 42.21 8.83
C MET A 1 10.44 40.74 8.95
N THR A 2 9.63 39.99 9.68
CA THR A 2 9.78 38.54 9.85
C THR A 2 9.23 37.87 8.59
N ARG A 3 10.09 37.31 7.74
CA ARG A 3 9.68 36.46 6.64
C ARG A 3 8.91 35.28 7.24
N LYS A 4 7.59 35.22 7.03
CA LYS A 4 6.81 34.00 7.24
C LYS A 4 7.42 32.93 6.34
N LYS A 5 8.01 31.91 6.94
CA LYS A 5 8.37 30.66 6.27
C LYS A 5 7.11 30.18 5.53
N PRO A 6 7.15 29.80 4.25
CA PRO A 6 5.98 29.20 3.62
C PRO A 6 5.62 27.97 4.47
N LEU A 7 4.36 27.86 4.91
CA LEU A 7 3.87 26.59 5.43
C LEU A 7 4.08 25.61 4.28
N GLU A 8 4.99 24.66 4.47
CA GLU A 8 5.00 23.44 3.66
C GLU A 8 3.57 22.90 3.77
N ALA A 9 2.85 22.89 2.65
CA ALA A 9 1.49 22.41 2.64
C ALA A 9 1.55 20.96 3.10
N GLU A 10 1.00 20.70 4.28
CA GLU A 10 0.92 19.36 4.86
C GLU A 10 0.18 18.48 3.85
N MET A 11 0.81 17.37 3.45
CA MET A 11 0.21 16.47 2.48
C MET A 11 -1.11 15.95 3.03
N THR A 12 -2.12 15.85 2.17
CA THR A 12 -3.35 15.18 2.56
C THR A 12 -3.12 13.67 2.55
N LEU A 13 -3.92 12.91 3.32
CA LEU A 13 -3.87 11.45 3.25
C LEU A 13 -4.09 10.95 1.81
N ILE A 14 -4.88 11.67 1.02
CA ILE A 14 -5.09 11.37 -0.40
C ILE A 14 -3.77 11.49 -1.16
N ASP A 15 -2.99 12.55 -0.96
CA ASP A 15 -1.71 12.75 -1.64
C ASP A 15 -0.71 11.64 -1.28
N GLU A 16 -0.64 11.27 0.00
CA GLU A 16 0.23 10.20 0.50
C GLU A 16 -0.14 8.84 -0.10
N LEU A 17 -1.43 8.46 -0.08
CA LEU A 17 -1.89 7.20 -0.67
C LEU A 17 -1.74 7.19 -2.20
N VAL A 18 -1.81 8.34 -2.88
CA VAL A 18 -1.51 8.45 -4.32
C VAL A 18 -0.04 8.15 -4.61
N VAL A 19 0.90 8.52 -3.72
CA VAL A 19 2.31 8.13 -3.85
C VAL A 19 2.48 6.60 -3.77
N VAL A 20 1.75 5.95 -2.86
CA VAL A 20 1.75 4.47 -2.76
C VAL A 20 1.19 3.86 -4.05
N LEU A 21 0.06 4.37 -4.55
CA LEU A 21 -0.53 3.90 -5.82
C LEU A 21 0.42 4.05 -7.00
N ALA A 22 1.13 5.17 -7.12
CA ALA A 22 2.12 5.39 -8.17
C ALA A 22 3.25 4.37 -8.10
N THR A 23 3.70 4.04 -6.89
CA THR A 23 4.74 3.02 -6.66
C THR A 23 4.26 1.63 -7.05
N LEU A 24 3.05 1.24 -6.64
CA LEU A 24 2.44 -0.04 -7.02
C LEU A 24 2.21 -0.13 -8.53
N ALA A 25 1.80 0.96 -9.18
CA ALA A 25 1.65 1.01 -10.64
C ALA A 25 2.99 0.78 -11.36
N ALA A 26 4.07 1.40 -10.89
CA ALA A 26 5.41 1.18 -11.43
C ALA A 26 5.88 -0.27 -11.24
N GLN A 27 5.63 -0.86 -10.07
CA GLN A 27 5.92 -2.28 -9.79
C GLN A 27 5.12 -3.21 -10.72
N MET A 28 3.84 -2.89 -10.97
CA MET A 28 3.01 -3.64 -11.92
C MET A 28 3.56 -3.57 -13.34
N SER A 29 3.96 -2.38 -13.80
CA SER A 29 4.58 -2.22 -15.13
C SER A 29 5.87 -3.01 -15.26
N ALA A 30 6.71 -3.03 -14.22
CA ALA A 30 7.93 -3.85 -14.19
C ALA A 30 7.60 -5.34 -14.26
N ALA A 31 6.63 -5.81 -13.46
CA ALA A 31 6.20 -7.21 -13.49
C ALA A 31 5.62 -7.62 -14.85
N VAL A 32 4.89 -6.72 -15.54
CA VAL A 32 4.39 -6.96 -16.90
C VAL A 32 5.54 -7.09 -17.90
N ALA A 33 6.58 -6.27 -17.78
CA ALA A 33 7.75 -6.35 -18.66
C ALA A 33 8.55 -7.66 -18.50
N GLU A 34 8.41 -8.33 -17.35
CA GLU A 34 9.06 -9.62 -17.05
C GLU A 34 8.23 -10.84 -17.50
N ILE A 35 7.03 -10.65 -18.06
CA ILE A 35 6.21 -11.77 -18.54
C ILE A 35 6.91 -12.43 -19.73
N ASN A 36 7.18 -13.72 -19.58
CA ASN A 36 7.59 -14.61 -20.66
C ASN A 36 7.12 -16.05 -20.34
N ASP A 37 7.22 -16.95 -21.31
CA ASP A 37 6.75 -18.35 -21.19
C ASP A 37 7.43 -19.14 -20.06
N ALA A 38 8.56 -18.64 -19.52
CA ALA A 38 9.30 -19.28 -18.43
C ALA A 38 8.99 -18.66 -17.04
N ASN A 39 8.29 -17.52 -16.96
CA ASN A 39 8.12 -16.76 -15.71
C ASN A 39 6.64 -16.60 -15.30
N VAL A 40 6.05 -17.68 -14.79
CA VAL A 40 4.70 -17.67 -14.20
C VAL A 40 4.65 -16.78 -12.92
N GLY A 41 5.79 -16.53 -12.29
CA GLY A 41 5.91 -15.65 -11.12
C GLY A 41 5.46 -14.21 -11.39
N ALA A 42 5.74 -13.69 -12.59
CA ALA A 42 5.30 -12.36 -13.02
C ALA A 42 3.77 -12.21 -12.98
N VAL A 43 3.02 -13.24 -13.39
CA VAL A 43 1.55 -13.25 -13.38
C VAL A 43 1.02 -13.24 -11.94
N VAL A 44 1.67 -13.98 -11.03
CA VAL A 44 1.32 -13.96 -9.59
C VAL A 44 1.51 -12.54 -9.03
N SER A 45 2.66 -11.92 -9.31
CA SER A 45 2.96 -10.56 -8.87
C SER A 45 1.96 -9.55 -9.39
N ILE A 46 1.59 -9.59 -10.67
CA ILE A 46 0.62 -8.66 -11.27
C ILE A 46 -0.75 -8.78 -10.59
N ARG A 47 -1.27 -10.01 -10.44
CA ARG A 47 -2.55 -10.26 -9.77
C ARG A 47 -2.52 -9.74 -8.33
N HIS A 48 -1.40 -9.93 -7.64
CA HIS A 48 -1.26 -9.50 -6.27
C HIS A 48 -1.16 -7.97 -6.14
N ILE A 49 -0.35 -7.33 -6.97
CA ILE A 49 -0.23 -5.87 -7.02
C ILE A 49 -1.59 -5.23 -7.35
N ALA A 50 -2.36 -5.79 -8.29
CA ALA A 50 -3.71 -5.31 -8.60
C ALA A 50 -4.67 -5.39 -7.39
N ARG A 51 -4.55 -6.44 -6.57
CA ARG A 51 -5.31 -6.56 -5.32
C ARG A 51 -4.90 -5.47 -4.31
N LEU A 52 -3.60 -5.21 -4.16
CA LEU A 52 -3.09 -4.16 -3.28
C LEU A 52 -3.53 -2.76 -3.74
N ILE A 53 -3.47 -2.48 -5.05
CA ILE A 53 -4.01 -1.25 -5.65
C ILE A 53 -5.48 -1.06 -5.29
N THR A 54 -6.27 -2.14 -5.28
CA THR A 54 -7.69 -2.09 -4.89
C THR A 54 -7.86 -1.67 -3.43
N TYR A 55 -7.08 -2.24 -2.50
CA TYR A 55 -7.12 -1.84 -1.09
C TYR A 55 -6.77 -0.36 -0.89
N ILE A 56 -5.68 0.10 -1.50
CA ILE A 56 -5.25 1.50 -1.39
C ILE A 56 -6.27 2.44 -2.05
N SER A 57 -6.80 2.09 -3.21
CA SER A 57 -7.81 2.89 -3.92
C SER A 57 -9.11 3.03 -3.13
N ASN A 58 -9.52 1.96 -2.43
CA ASN A 58 -10.67 2.02 -1.52
C ASN A 58 -10.41 3.00 -0.37
N SER A 59 -9.22 2.97 0.24
CA SER A 59 -8.86 3.95 1.28
C SER A 59 -8.84 5.38 0.75
N VAL A 60 -8.36 5.62 -0.49
CA VAL A 60 -8.45 6.93 -1.15
C VAL A 60 -9.90 7.36 -1.34
N ALA A 61 -10.79 6.44 -1.75
CA ALA A 61 -12.21 6.75 -1.93
C ALA A 61 -12.88 7.11 -0.60
N VAL A 62 -12.56 6.39 0.48
CA VAL A 62 -13.04 6.72 1.83
C VAL A 62 -12.50 8.07 2.30
N ALA A 63 -11.20 8.34 2.11
CA ALA A 63 -10.59 9.62 2.44
C ALA A 63 -11.27 10.78 1.70
N LYS A 64 -11.55 10.63 0.39
CA LYS A 64 -12.30 11.61 -0.42
C LYS A 64 -13.73 11.84 0.05
N ALA A 65 -14.39 10.81 0.60
CA ALA A 65 -15.74 10.92 1.13
C ALA A 65 -15.75 11.51 2.55
N SER A 66 -14.63 11.46 3.25
CA SER A 66 -14.43 12.08 4.56
C SER A 66 -13.99 13.55 4.42
N ASN A 67 -14.12 14.33 5.49
CA ASN A 67 -13.62 15.72 5.53
C ASN A 67 -12.10 15.80 5.74
N ASP A 68 -11.37 14.69 5.58
CA ASP A 68 -9.91 14.59 5.72
C ASP A 68 -9.39 15.17 7.05
N THR A 69 -10.15 14.96 8.13
CA THR A 69 -9.78 15.41 9.47
C THR A 69 -8.76 14.44 10.08
N PRO A 70 -7.86 14.88 10.98
CA PRO A 70 -6.85 14.01 11.57
C PRO A 70 -7.42 12.71 12.19
N PRO A 71 -8.55 12.72 12.92
CA PRO A 71 -9.16 11.49 13.43
C PRO A 71 -9.68 10.53 12.34
N GLU A 72 -10.22 11.07 11.24
CA GLU A 72 -10.65 10.26 10.09
C GLU A 72 -9.44 9.65 9.38
N ARG A 73 -8.37 10.43 9.18
CA ARG A 73 -7.12 9.94 8.57
C ARG A 73 -6.55 8.77 9.34
N ALA A 74 -6.34 8.92 10.64
CA ALA A 74 -5.85 7.85 11.52
C ALA A 74 -6.74 6.60 11.44
N ARG A 75 -8.06 6.77 11.45
CA ARG A 75 -9.01 5.64 11.31
C ARG A 75 -8.86 4.91 9.97
N ILE A 76 -8.73 5.66 8.87
CA ILE A 76 -8.57 5.10 7.53
C ILE A 76 -7.24 4.35 7.42
N VAL A 77 -6.15 4.95 7.89
CA VAL A 77 -4.81 4.35 7.90
C VAL A 77 -4.77 3.08 8.75
N SER A 78 -5.34 3.13 9.96
CA SER A 78 -5.44 1.98 10.86
C SER A 78 -6.22 0.82 10.23
N SER A 79 -7.37 1.12 9.59
CA SER A 79 -8.17 0.12 8.86
C SER A 79 -7.41 -0.51 7.69
N LEU A 80 -6.70 0.32 6.91
CA LEU A 80 -5.87 -0.13 5.80
C LEU A 80 -4.72 -1.04 6.29
N LEU A 81 -3.96 -0.59 7.29
CA LEU A 81 -2.85 -1.35 7.85
C LEU A 81 -3.31 -2.67 8.48
N SER A 82 -4.48 -2.67 9.14
CA SER A 82 -5.10 -3.90 9.65
C SER A 82 -5.38 -4.90 8.51
N THR A 83 -5.96 -4.42 7.40
CA THR A 83 -6.24 -5.24 6.21
C THR A 83 -4.94 -5.81 5.60
N LEU A 84 -3.91 -4.97 5.45
CA LEU A 84 -2.62 -5.40 4.88
C LEU A 84 -1.87 -6.38 5.79
N ARG A 85 -1.89 -6.16 7.12
CA ARG A 85 -1.28 -7.09 8.09
C ARG A 85 -2.00 -8.43 8.16
N GLN A 86 -3.33 -8.43 8.03
CA GLN A 86 -4.08 -9.68 7.93
C GLN A 86 -3.68 -10.44 6.65
N LEU A 87 -3.56 -9.74 5.52
CA LEU A 87 -3.09 -10.32 4.27
C LEU A 87 -1.67 -10.90 4.41
N GLU A 88 -0.75 -10.16 5.02
CA GLU A 88 0.61 -10.61 5.31
C GLU A 88 0.61 -11.89 6.18
N SER A 89 -0.24 -11.93 7.20
CA SER A 89 -0.41 -13.11 8.06
C SER A 89 -0.92 -14.32 7.28
N ASP A 90 -1.94 -14.13 6.44
CA ASP A 90 -2.52 -15.19 5.61
C ASP A 90 -1.48 -15.76 4.61
N GLU A 91 -0.63 -14.89 4.06
CA GLU A 91 0.46 -15.28 3.15
C GLU A 91 1.55 -16.05 3.89
N ARG A 92 1.93 -15.63 5.09
CA ARG A 92 2.87 -16.38 5.95
C ARG A 92 2.35 -17.79 6.24
N MET A 93 1.06 -17.94 6.56
CA MET A 93 0.46 -19.26 6.79
C MET A 93 0.51 -20.15 5.54
N GLN A 94 0.53 -19.57 4.34
CA GLN A 94 0.61 -20.33 3.08
C GLN A 94 2.03 -20.80 2.73
N LEU A 95 3.07 -20.32 3.42
CA LEU A 95 4.46 -20.74 3.20
C LEU A 95 4.68 -22.24 3.48
N ASP A 96 3.92 -22.82 4.41
CA ASP A 96 4.02 -24.25 4.75
C ASP A 96 3.17 -25.16 3.86
N THR A 97 2.59 -24.61 2.78
CA THR A 97 1.68 -25.31 1.89
C THR A 97 2.30 -25.55 0.51
N ARG A 98 1.57 -26.23 -0.38
CA ARG A 98 1.97 -26.40 -1.79
C ARG A 98 2.09 -25.08 -2.56
N ARG A 99 1.65 -23.95 -1.98
CA ARG A 99 1.72 -22.60 -2.58
C ARG A 99 2.94 -21.80 -2.12
N ALA A 100 3.88 -22.40 -1.39
CA ALA A 100 5.01 -21.72 -0.75
C ALA A 100 5.73 -20.68 -1.64
N VAL A 101 6.05 -21.02 -2.88
CA VAL A 101 6.76 -20.11 -3.80
C VAL A 101 5.92 -18.87 -4.13
N SER A 102 4.65 -19.06 -4.48
CA SER A 102 3.74 -17.93 -4.75
C SER A 102 3.48 -17.11 -3.49
N ALA A 103 3.27 -17.77 -2.35
CA ALA A 103 3.06 -17.12 -1.06
C ALA A 103 4.27 -16.29 -0.65
N GLN A 104 5.50 -16.75 -0.93
CA GLN A 104 6.72 -15.99 -0.66
C GLN A 104 6.80 -14.70 -1.49
N HIS A 105 6.38 -14.76 -2.77
CA HIS A 105 6.33 -13.58 -3.62
C HIS A 105 5.24 -12.59 -3.14
N GLU A 106 4.03 -13.10 -2.89
CA GLU A 106 2.89 -12.32 -2.38
C GLU A 106 3.28 -11.63 -1.05
N LEU A 107 3.88 -12.38 -0.12
CA LEU A 107 4.39 -11.87 1.17
C LEU A 107 5.41 -10.75 1.02
N SER A 108 6.40 -10.92 0.13
CA SER A 108 7.43 -9.91 -0.09
C SER A 108 6.83 -8.60 -0.60
N ILE A 109 5.85 -8.68 -1.50
CA ILE A 109 5.17 -7.49 -2.04
C ILE A 109 4.31 -6.85 -0.96
N THR A 110 3.51 -7.62 -0.21
CA THR A 110 2.66 -7.10 0.88
C THR A 110 3.49 -6.39 1.95
N THR A 111 4.61 -7.00 2.36
CA THR A 111 5.53 -6.41 3.35
C THR A 111 6.09 -5.08 2.86
N ALA A 112 6.50 -5.01 1.58
CA ALA A 112 6.99 -3.78 0.97
C ALA A 112 5.90 -2.70 0.90
N THR A 113 4.65 -3.07 0.57
CA THR A 113 3.51 -2.13 0.56
C THR A 113 3.20 -1.60 1.95
N ILE A 114 3.23 -2.44 3.00
CA ILE A 114 3.07 -1.97 4.39
C ILE A 114 4.14 -0.94 4.73
N ALA A 115 5.41 -1.22 4.40
CA ALA A 115 6.50 -0.29 4.64
C ALA A 115 6.34 1.03 3.84
N GLN A 116 5.86 0.96 2.60
CA GLN A 116 5.56 2.14 1.79
C GLN A 116 4.46 2.99 2.40
N VAL A 117 3.36 2.37 2.85
CA VAL A 117 2.28 3.08 3.55
C VAL A 117 2.83 3.77 4.78
N LEU A 118 3.53 3.04 5.66
CA LEU A 118 4.14 3.60 6.88
C LEU A 118 5.17 4.71 6.61
N ALA A 119 5.82 4.70 5.45
CA ALA A 119 6.82 5.71 5.10
C ALA A 119 6.19 7.02 4.60
N VAL A 120 4.95 7.00 4.12
CA VAL A 120 4.27 8.18 3.57
C VAL A 120 3.20 8.74 4.51
N VAL A 121 2.56 7.91 5.33
CA VAL A 121 1.57 8.36 6.33
C VAL A 121 2.31 8.87 7.56
N GLY A 122 1.90 10.04 8.06
CA GLY A 122 2.56 10.66 9.22
C GLY A 122 2.46 9.83 10.51
N ASP A 123 3.44 9.96 11.41
CA ASP A 123 3.47 9.24 12.70
C ASP A 123 2.19 9.47 13.55
N GLU A 124 1.57 10.64 13.43
CA GLU A 124 0.32 10.99 14.13
C GLU A 124 -0.88 10.11 13.71
N GLU A 125 -0.88 9.62 12.47
CA GLU A 125 -1.95 8.79 11.93
C GLU A 125 -1.78 7.31 12.28
N VAL A 126 -0.57 6.91 12.68
CA VAL A 126 -0.22 5.53 13.07
C VAL A 126 -0.32 5.33 14.58
N ALA A 127 -0.20 6.40 15.38
CA ALA A 127 -0.18 6.34 16.84
C ALA A 127 -1.56 6.49 17.53
N ALA A 128 -2.61 6.80 16.77
CA ALA A 128 -3.98 7.03 17.26
C ALA A 128 -4.87 5.77 17.15
#